data_AF-A0A857J6N6-F1
#
_entry.id   AF-A0A857J6N6-F1
#
_cell.length_a   1.000
_cell.length_b   1.000
_cell.length_c   1.000
_cell.angle_alpha   90.00
_cell.angle_beta   90.00
_cell.angle_gamma   90.00
#
_symmetry.space_group_name_H-M   'P 1'
#
loop_
_entity.id
_entity.type
_entity.pdbx_description
1 polymer ?
#
loop_
_entity_poly.entity_id
_entity_poly.type
_entity_poly.pdbx_seq_one_letter_code
_entity_poly.pdbx_strand_id
1 'polypeptide(L)'
;MNPSWPRAVRLSLAGAQQQDASVIERSDMERGPAKTRRAATDPMVTVSATALFLASRDVAAFRAWLYSPTGADAGAAWVDWTDPRTGAVRSIRIVSLGALTPIASCFAIAQQPVVFEYLETVEEIAAGVPLRWDFTANADGWIAYPGLGTLTWAPGKITAAAEPGRYPVIRRPDLQISGAYQSVVRMAITRLAGSGWTGNLYYQTQGRPFDSGGFRKQIANPVPAVGASAVVTWDMAQLTAGGADWLQNTITSLSVDFGAAADDVFEIDWIEVAAA
;
A
#
# COMPACT_ATOMS: atom_id res chain seq x y z
N MET A 1 19.91 10.42 4.55
CA MET A 1 18.56 9.94 4.22
C MET A 1 18.32 10.27 2.77
N ASN A 2 17.79 9.31 2.01
CA ASN A 2 17.39 9.61 0.64
C ASN A 2 16.20 10.57 0.67
N PRO A 3 16.07 11.46 -0.32
CA PRO A 3 14.84 12.19 -0.54
C PRO A 3 13.69 11.22 -0.84
N SER A 4 12.49 11.50 -0.35
CA SER A 4 11.31 10.70 -0.67
C SER A 4 10.67 11.17 -1.98
N TRP A 5 10.02 10.24 -2.69
CA TRP A 5 9.19 10.56 -3.84
C TRP A 5 8.13 11.63 -3.49
N PRO A 6 7.89 12.65 -4.34
CA PRO A 6 6.96 13.72 -4.03
C PRO A 6 5.53 13.20 -3.86
N ARG A 7 4.93 13.40 -2.67
CA ARG A 7 3.55 12.96 -2.36
C ARG A 7 2.48 13.54 -3.31
N ALA A 8 2.74 14.72 -3.88
CA ALA A 8 1.83 15.38 -4.81
C ALA A 8 1.79 14.69 -6.20
N VAL A 9 2.79 13.86 -6.52
CA VAL A 9 2.90 13.18 -7.81
C VAL A 9 2.57 11.71 -7.63
N ARG A 10 1.57 11.23 -8.36
CA ARG A 10 1.19 9.81 -8.29
C ARG A 10 1.95 9.02 -9.34
N LEU A 11 2.60 7.94 -8.93
CA LEU A 11 3.20 7.01 -9.86
C LEU A 11 2.18 5.92 -10.21
N SER A 12 1.76 5.88 -11.47
CA SER A 12 0.88 4.84 -12.01
C SER A 12 1.71 3.75 -12.66
N LEU A 13 1.48 2.50 -12.24
CA LEU A 13 2.04 1.30 -12.86
C LEU A 13 1.11 0.70 -13.93
N ALA A 14 0.04 1.40 -14.33
CA ALA A 14 -0.82 0.95 -15.40
C ALA A 14 -0.02 0.90 -16.72
N GLY A 15 0.06 -0.28 -17.33
CA GLY A 15 0.87 -0.50 -18.54
C GLY A 15 2.38 -0.49 -18.32
N ALA A 16 2.83 -0.56 -17.06
CA ALA A 16 4.24 -0.65 -16.72
C ALA A 16 4.90 -1.90 -17.30
N GLN A 17 6.16 -1.77 -17.71
CA GLN A 17 7.01 -2.90 -18.06
C GLN A 17 8.15 -2.98 -17.07
N GLN A 18 8.49 -4.21 -16.66
CA GLN A 18 9.63 -4.49 -15.81
C GLN A 18 10.64 -5.33 -16.59
N GLN A 19 11.92 -5.00 -16.46
CA GLN A 19 13.03 -5.76 -17.03
C GLN A 19 14.13 -5.92 -15.99
N ASP A 20 14.51 -7.16 -15.72
CA ASP A 20 15.56 -7.49 -14.75
C ASP A 20 16.90 -7.66 -15.47
N ALA A 21 17.94 -7.02 -14.96
CA ALA A 21 19.28 -7.23 -15.45
C ALA A 21 19.76 -8.66 -15.12
N SER A 22 20.38 -9.33 -16.09
CA SER A 22 20.96 -10.65 -15.84
C SER A 22 22.08 -10.54 -14.82
N VAL A 23 21.94 -11.26 -13.70
CA VAL A 23 23.01 -11.44 -12.72
C VAL A 23 23.98 -12.56 -13.10
N ILE A 24 23.75 -13.24 -14.23
CA ILE A 24 24.55 -14.35 -14.72
C ILE A 24 25.26 -13.93 -16.00
N GLU A 25 26.57 -14.12 -16.02
CA GLU A 25 27.38 -14.05 -17.23
C GLU A 25 27.56 -15.44 -17.82
N ARG A 26 27.52 -15.55 -19.15
CA ARG A 26 27.79 -16.77 -19.89
C ARG A 26 28.95 -16.53 -20.85
N SER A 27 29.90 -17.45 -20.91
CA SER A 27 30.96 -17.41 -21.92
C SER A 27 30.42 -17.93 -23.25
N ASP A 28 30.70 -17.24 -24.34
CA ASP A 28 30.48 -17.79 -25.68
C ASP A 28 31.38 -19.01 -25.90
N MET A 29 30.80 -20.09 -26.43
CA MET A 29 31.52 -21.32 -26.75
C MET A 29 31.09 -21.82 -28.13
N GLU A 30 32.05 -22.08 -29.01
CA GLU A 30 31.79 -22.63 -30.35
C GLU A 30 31.26 -24.08 -30.30
N ARG A 31 31.55 -24.81 -29.21
CA ARG A 31 31.08 -26.20 -29.01
C ARG A 31 30.99 -26.56 -27.52
N GLY A 32 29.90 -27.20 -27.11
CA GLY A 32 29.65 -27.64 -25.74
C GLY A 32 28.82 -26.65 -24.90
N PRO A 33 28.46 -27.01 -23.65
CA PRO A 33 27.67 -26.13 -22.78
C PRO A 33 28.49 -24.92 -22.31
N ALA A 34 27.92 -23.73 -22.44
CA ALA A 34 28.54 -22.47 -22.01
C ALA A 34 28.85 -22.50 -20.51
N LYS A 35 30.04 -22.01 -20.13
CA LYS A 35 30.36 -21.78 -18.72
C LYS A 35 29.57 -20.58 -18.22
N THR A 36 29.00 -20.70 -17.03
CA THR A 36 28.21 -19.65 -16.40
C THR A 36 28.82 -19.28 -15.05
N ARG A 37 28.77 -17.99 -14.72
CA ARG A 37 29.13 -17.48 -13.38
C ARG A 37 28.13 -16.41 -12.96
N ARG A 38 27.90 -16.29 -11.64
CA ARG A 38 27.13 -15.18 -11.08
C ARG A 38 28.03 -13.95 -10.97
N ALA A 39 27.60 -12.83 -11.55
CA ALA A 39 28.34 -11.56 -11.58
C ALA A 39 27.86 -10.57 -10.51
N ALA A 40 26.60 -10.67 -10.07
CA ALA A 40 26.03 -9.84 -9.02
C ALA A 40 25.11 -10.64 -8.09
N THR A 41 24.94 -10.18 -6.85
CA THR A 41 23.97 -10.75 -5.92
C THR A 41 22.56 -10.37 -6.34
N ASP A 42 22.29 -9.07 -6.43
CA ASP A 42 20.93 -8.57 -6.69
C ASP A 42 20.82 -8.05 -8.13
N PRO A 43 19.72 -8.37 -8.86
CA PRO A 43 19.47 -7.78 -10.17
C PRO A 43 19.12 -6.29 -10.03
N MET A 44 19.64 -5.48 -10.96
CA MET A 44 19.08 -4.16 -11.22
C MET A 44 17.80 -4.33 -12.02
N VAL A 45 16.70 -3.86 -11.50
CA VAL A 45 15.38 -3.92 -12.13
C VAL A 45 15.07 -2.55 -12.72
N THR A 46 14.74 -2.53 -14.01
CA THR A 46 14.27 -1.32 -14.71
C THR A 46 12.76 -1.40 -14.87
N VAL A 47 12.04 -0.34 -14.47
CA VAL A 47 10.58 -0.25 -14.57
C VAL A 47 10.19 1.01 -15.34
N SER A 48 9.33 0.83 -16.35
CA SER A 48 8.62 1.94 -16.99
C SER A 48 7.29 2.18 -16.29
N ALA A 49 6.97 3.44 -16.02
CA ALA A 49 5.75 3.86 -15.35
C ALA A 49 5.28 5.23 -15.86
N THR A 50 4.19 5.74 -15.30
CA THR A 50 3.66 7.06 -15.62
C THR A 50 3.53 7.92 -14.37
N ALA A 51 4.21 9.06 -14.34
CA ALA A 51 3.97 10.09 -13.34
C ALA A 51 2.71 10.88 -13.71
N LEU A 52 1.74 10.92 -12.81
CA LEU A 52 0.46 11.61 -12.97
C LEU A 52 0.43 12.87 -12.08
N PHE A 53 0.07 13.99 -12.69
CA PHE A 53 -0.05 15.31 -12.08
C PHE A 53 -1.51 15.74 -12.10
N LEU A 54 -2.11 15.96 -10.92
CA LEU A 54 -3.54 16.30 -10.80
C LEU A 54 -3.79 17.82 -10.77
N ALA A 55 -2.72 18.61 -10.60
CA ALA A 55 -2.71 20.05 -10.77
C ALA A 55 -1.44 20.50 -11.50
N SER A 56 -1.53 21.62 -12.23
CA SER A 56 -0.37 22.22 -12.92
C SER A 56 0.77 22.59 -11.96
N ARG A 57 0.44 22.96 -10.71
CA ARG A 57 1.42 23.20 -9.64
C ARG A 57 2.23 21.95 -9.28
N ASP A 58 1.68 20.75 -9.44
CA ASP A 58 2.35 19.50 -9.10
C ASP A 58 3.49 19.22 -10.08
N VAL A 59 3.32 19.62 -11.36
CA VAL A 59 4.38 19.55 -12.38
C VAL A 59 5.55 20.45 -11.99
N ALA A 60 5.28 21.69 -11.56
CA ALA A 60 6.31 22.62 -11.14
C ALA A 60 7.04 22.13 -9.88
N ALA A 61 6.28 21.62 -8.89
CA ALA A 61 6.84 21.05 -7.67
C ALA A 61 7.72 19.82 -7.96
N PHE A 62 7.27 18.94 -8.86
CA PHE A 62 8.05 17.78 -9.29
C PHE A 62 9.35 18.18 -9.97
N ARG A 63 9.32 19.16 -10.89
CA ARG A 63 10.54 19.64 -11.56
C ARG A 63 11.50 20.29 -10.59
N ALA A 64 11.01 21.11 -9.66
CA ALA A 64 11.83 21.72 -8.63
C ALA A 64 12.50 20.65 -7.75
N TRP A 65 11.76 19.60 -7.36
CA TRP A 65 12.32 18.47 -6.63
C TRP A 65 13.30 17.66 -7.46
N LEU A 66 12.98 17.37 -8.73
CA LEU A 66 13.80 16.55 -9.62
C LEU A 66 15.18 17.15 -9.83
N TYR A 67 15.26 18.47 -10.08
CA TYR A 67 16.51 19.18 -10.33
C TYR A 67 17.15 19.76 -9.07
N SER A 68 16.58 19.54 -7.89
CA SER A 68 17.19 19.98 -6.64
C SER A 68 18.32 19.03 -6.23
N PRO A 69 19.47 19.55 -5.75
CA PRO A 69 20.54 18.72 -5.19
C PRO A 69 20.14 18.02 -3.88
N THR A 70 19.04 18.44 -3.25
CA THR A 70 18.45 17.76 -2.07
C THR A 70 17.24 16.89 -2.44
N GLY A 71 16.90 16.84 -3.72
CA GLY A 71 15.86 15.97 -4.28
C GLY A 71 16.51 14.91 -5.16
N ALA A 72 15.94 14.63 -6.34
CA ALA A 72 16.48 13.56 -7.19
C ALA A 72 17.81 13.91 -7.91
N ASP A 73 18.31 15.14 -7.76
CA ASP A 73 19.58 15.61 -8.36
C ASP A 73 19.69 15.28 -9.86
N ALA A 74 18.67 15.69 -10.61
CA ALA A 74 18.48 15.40 -12.04
C ALA A 74 18.48 13.89 -12.39
N GLY A 75 18.17 13.02 -11.42
CA GLY A 75 18.20 11.56 -11.55
C GLY A 75 19.50 10.91 -11.07
N ALA A 76 20.48 11.68 -10.58
CA ALA A 76 21.71 11.13 -10.03
C ALA A 76 21.52 10.52 -8.62
N ALA A 77 20.59 11.06 -7.84
CA ALA A 77 20.33 10.61 -6.47
C ALA A 77 19.36 9.42 -6.43
N TRP A 78 19.56 8.57 -5.42
CA TRP A 78 18.59 7.57 -5.01
C TRP A 78 17.45 8.21 -4.21
N VAL A 79 16.24 7.71 -4.41
CA VAL A 79 15.00 8.27 -3.87
C VAL A 79 14.21 7.15 -3.21
N ASP A 80 13.67 7.40 -2.03
CA ASP A 80 12.78 6.44 -1.37
C ASP A 80 11.37 6.53 -1.99
N TRP A 81 10.88 5.40 -2.51
CA TRP A 81 9.56 5.26 -3.13
C TRP A 81 8.83 4.07 -2.54
N THR A 82 7.58 4.27 -2.13
CA THR A 82 6.70 3.17 -1.73
C THR A 82 6.13 2.49 -2.96
N ASP A 83 6.55 1.27 -3.24
CA ASP A 83 6.04 0.46 -4.35
C ASP A 83 4.56 0.13 -4.12
N PRO A 84 3.62 0.54 -4.98
CA PRO A 84 2.20 0.28 -4.75
C PRO A 84 1.79 -1.18 -4.99
N ARG A 85 2.67 -2.02 -5.56
CA ARG A 85 2.43 -3.47 -5.71
C ARG A 85 2.64 -4.19 -4.40
N THR A 86 3.74 -3.86 -3.73
CA THR A 86 4.18 -4.56 -2.52
C THR A 86 3.95 -3.74 -1.26
N GLY A 87 3.93 -2.42 -1.32
CA GLY A 87 3.95 -1.52 -0.16
C GLY A 87 5.34 -1.33 0.44
N ALA A 88 6.37 -2.00 -0.09
CA ALA A 88 7.75 -1.83 0.35
C ALA A 88 8.27 -0.43 -0.01
N VAL A 89 9.05 0.16 0.89
CA VAL A 89 9.85 1.34 0.54
C VAL A 89 11.11 0.87 -0.18
N ARG A 90 11.20 1.20 -1.46
CA ARG A 90 12.34 0.91 -2.33
C ARG A 90 13.19 2.15 -2.54
N SER A 91 14.50 1.95 -2.55
CA SER A 91 15.44 2.97 -3.04
C SER A 91 15.49 2.88 -4.55
N ILE A 92 14.89 3.86 -5.24
CA ILE A 92 14.83 3.93 -6.71
C ILE A 92 15.71 5.05 -7.25
N ARG A 93 16.09 4.97 -8.53
CA ARG A 93 16.75 6.06 -9.26
C ARG A 93 16.00 6.33 -10.56
N ILE A 94 15.77 7.61 -10.89
CA ILE A 94 15.13 7.99 -12.15
C ILE A 94 16.16 7.90 -13.27
N VAL A 95 15.89 7.06 -14.27
CA VAL A 95 16.76 6.83 -15.43
C VAL A 95 16.41 7.79 -16.57
N SER A 96 15.13 7.98 -16.84
CA SER A 96 14.68 8.88 -17.90
C SER A 96 13.24 9.37 -17.70
N LEU A 97 12.92 10.46 -18.38
CA LEU A 97 11.59 11.03 -18.44
C LEU A 97 11.16 11.21 -19.89
N GLY A 98 9.91 10.85 -20.19
CA GLY A 98 9.27 11.11 -21.48
C GLY A 98 8.75 12.54 -21.59
N ALA A 99 8.04 12.83 -22.69
CA ALA A 99 7.37 14.11 -22.86
C ALA A 99 6.21 14.28 -21.86
N LEU A 100 6.03 15.51 -21.37
CA LEU A 100 4.84 15.87 -20.59
C LEU A 100 3.66 16.00 -21.55
N THR A 101 2.60 15.25 -21.29
CA THR A 101 1.39 15.20 -22.12
C THR A 101 0.18 15.66 -21.31
N PRO A 102 -0.65 16.57 -21.83
CA PRO A 102 -1.86 16.99 -21.13
C PRO A 102 -2.91 15.87 -21.21
N ILE A 103 -3.59 15.61 -20.09
CA ILE A 103 -4.78 14.75 -20.05
C ILE A 103 -6.04 15.61 -20.17
N ALA A 104 -6.06 16.75 -19.48
CA ALA A 104 -7.19 17.66 -19.48
C ALA A 104 -6.75 19.12 -19.37
N SER A 105 -7.59 20.01 -19.91
CA SER A 105 -7.54 21.47 -19.73
C SER A 105 -6.14 22.06 -19.83
N CYS A 106 -5.44 21.81 -20.94
CA CYS A 106 -4.12 22.37 -21.24
C CYS A 106 -3.11 22.25 -20.08
N PHE A 107 -2.85 21.02 -19.63
CA PHE A 107 -1.92 20.68 -18.52
C PHE A 107 -2.40 21.02 -17.10
N ALA A 108 -3.68 21.33 -16.91
CA ALA A 108 -4.25 21.34 -15.55
C ALA A 108 -4.13 19.95 -14.91
N ILE A 109 -4.37 18.90 -15.71
CA ILE A 109 -4.02 17.51 -15.40
C ILE A 109 -3.08 17.04 -16.50
N ALA A 110 -1.95 16.45 -16.12
CA ALA A 110 -0.93 16.02 -17.06
C ALA A 110 -0.33 14.68 -16.63
N GLN A 111 0.32 14.02 -17.57
CA GLN A 111 1.09 12.81 -17.32
C GLN A 111 2.44 12.87 -18.01
N GLN A 112 3.41 12.13 -17.47
CA GLN A 112 4.73 12.01 -18.05
C GLN A 112 5.23 10.57 -17.87
N PRO A 113 5.63 9.87 -18.94
CA PRO A 113 6.31 8.59 -18.81
C PRO A 113 7.59 8.77 -17.99
N VAL A 114 7.89 7.82 -17.12
CA VAL A 114 9.10 7.80 -16.30
C VAL A 114 9.67 6.40 -16.29
N VAL A 115 10.98 6.29 -16.45
CA VAL A 115 11.72 5.04 -16.25
C VAL A 115 12.56 5.21 -15.01
N PHE A 116 12.44 4.26 -14.10
CA PHE A 116 13.26 4.20 -12.90
C PHE A 116 13.86 2.80 -12.74
N GLU A 117 14.88 2.71 -11.91
CA GLU A 117 15.54 1.45 -11.58
C GLU A 117 15.74 1.28 -10.09
N TYR A 118 15.83 0.02 -9.63
CA TYR A 118 16.13 -0.33 -8.25
C TYR A 118 16.84 -1.68 -8.16
N LEU A 119 17.55 -1.92 -7.07
CA LEU A 119 18.08 -3.25 -6.75
C LEU A 119 16.97 -4.07 -6.08
N GLU A 120 16.64 -5.22 -6.65
CA GLU A 120 15.64 -6.12 -6.08
C GLU A 120 16.32 -7.18 -5.23
N THR A 121 15.94 -7.28 -3.96
CA THR A 121 16.54 -8.26 -3.05
C THR A 121 15.71 -9.55 -3.02
N VAL A 122 16.38 -10.69 -2.79
CA VAL A 122 15.75 -12.03 -2.86
C VAL A 122 14.59 -12.20 -1.85
N GLU A 123 14.59 -11.45 -0.75
CA GLU A 123 13.50 -11.44 0.24
C GLU A 123 12.21 -10.79 -0.31
N GLU A 124 12.32 -9.87 -1.27
CA GLU A 124 11.18 -9.16 -1.87
C GLU A 124 10.54 -9.92 -3.05
N ILE A 125 11.25 -10.93 -3.59
CA ILE A 125 10.80 -11.76 -4.74
C ILE A 125 9.83 -12.87 -4.30
N ALA A 126 9.88 -13.29 -3.03
CA ALA A 126 9.17 -14.48 -2.55
C ALA A 126 7.76 -14.22 -1.96
N ALA A 127 7.44 -12.98 -1.62
CA ALA A 127 6.10 -12.54 -1.23
C ALA A 127 6.07 -11.03 -1.41
N GLY A 128 4.98 -10.46 -1.94
CA GLY A 128 4.79 -9.02 -1.86
C GLY A 128 4.94 -8.63 -0.39
N VAL A 129 6.01 -7.87 -0.06
CA VAL A 129 6.36 -7.55 1.32
C VAL A 129 5.08 -7.09 2.04
N PRO A 130 4.68 -7.70 3.16
CA PRO A 130 3.43 -7.33 3.79
C PRO A 130 3.47 -5.86 4.21
N LEU A 131 2.40 -5.10 3.92
CA LEU A 131 2.21 -3.81 4.58
C LEU A 131 1.83 -4.10 6.01
N ARG A 132 2.69 -3.71 6.95
CA ARG A 132 2.48 -3.97 8.37
C ARG A 132 2.49 -2.67 9.17
N TRP A 133 1.55 -2.57 10.09
CA TRP A 133 1.41 -1.48 11.04
C TRP A 133 1.51 -2.07 12.44
N ASP A 134 2.57 -1.70 13.17
CA ASP A 134 2.89 -2.19 14.52
C ASP A 134 2.76 -1.08 15.58
N PHE A 135 2.37 0.13 15.18
CA PHE A 135 2.05 1.25 16.07
C PHE A 135 3.17 1.64 17.04
N THR A 136 4.43 1.45 16.65
CA THR A 136 5.58 1.61 17.55
C THR A 136 5.80 3.07 17.98
N ALA A 137 5.60 4.01 17.07
CA ALA A 137 5.84 5.44 17.31
C ALA A 137 4.59 6.32 17.22
N ASN A 138 3.54 5.86 16.54
CA ASN A 138 2.26 6.55 16.36
C ASN A 138 1.19 5.56 15.87
N ALA A 139 -0.01 6.05 15.54
CA ALA A 139 -1.11 5.21 15.01
C ALA A 139 -0.93 4.75 13.56
N ASP A 140 0.24 4.97 12.94
CA ASP A 140 0.58 4.62 11.56
C ASP A 140 -0.43 5.10 10.50
N GLY A 141 -1.03 6.26 10.76
CA GLY A 141 -2.04 6.88 9.90
C GLY A 141 -3.44 6.26 9.99
N TRP A 142 -3.67 5.32 10.92
CA TRP A 142 -5.00 4.89 11.30
C TRP A 142 -5.70 5.98 12.12
N ILE A 143 -6.98 6.16 11.85
CA ILE A 143 -7.85 7.14 12.51
C ILE A 143 -9.16 6.48 12.91
N ALA A 144 -9.86 7.03 13.90
CA ALA A 144 -11.25 6.68 14.11
C ALA A 144 -12.12 7.25 12.99
N TYR A 145 -13.20 6.54 12.63
CA TYR A 145 -14.18 7.10 11.71
C TYR A 145 -14.93 8.25 12.40
N PRO A 146 -14.95 9.48 11.84
CA PRO A 146 -15.51 10.64 12.51
C PRO A 146 -16.98 10.42 12.95
N GLY A 147 -17.25 10.62 14.24
CA GLY A 147 -18.60 10.52 14.83
C GLY A 147 -19.14 9.10 15.04
N LEU A 148 -18.29 8.07 14.88
CA LEU A 148 -18.64 6.67 15.19
C LEU A 148 -17.82 6.10 16.35
N GLY A 149 -16.54 6.44 16.42
CA GLY A 149 -15.66 5.90 17.45
C GLY A 149 -14.51 6.82 17.82
N THR A 150 -13.71 6.34 18.76
CA THR A 150 -12.46 6.95 19.20
C THR A 150 -11.32 5.97 18.97
N LEU A 151 -10.12 6.52 18.76
CA LEU A 151 -8.90 5.75 18.59
C LEU A 151 -7.81 6.36 19.48
N THR A 152 -7.34 5.58 20.44
CA THR A 152 -6.25 5.97 21.35
C THR A 152 -5.02 5.18 20.99
N TRP A 153 -3.89 5.86 20.81
CA TRP A 153 -2.61 5.22 20.53
C TRP A 153 -1.79 5.04 21.81
N ALA A 154 -1.07 3.92 21.88
CA ALA A 154 0.04 3.70 22.80
C ALA A 154 1.17 2.97 22.05
N PRO A 155 2.44 3.07 22.49
CA PRO A 155 3.53 2.35 21.83
C PRO A 155 3.24 0.86 21.68
N GLY A 156 3.19 0.38 20.43
CA GLY A 156 2.93 -1.01 20.08
C GLY A 156 1.45 -1.38 19.90
N LYS A 157 0.50 -0.44 20.04
CA LYS A 157 -0.93 -0.73 19.87
C LYS A 157 -1.83 0.48 19.66
N ILE A 158 -3.05 0.21 19.21
CA ILE A 158 -4.17 1.16 19.23
C ILE A 158 -5.37 0.55 19.96
N THR A 159 -6.16 1.38 20.61
CA THR A 159 -7.44 0.99 21.22
C THR A 159 -8.57 1.71 20.50
N ALA A 160 -9.50 0.94 19.95
CA ALA A 160 -10.70 1.43 19.30
C ALA A 160 -11.91 1.24 20.23
N ALA A 161 -12.65 2.32 20.47
CA ALA A 161 -13.85 2.32 21.29
C ALA A 161 -14.99 3.06 20.58
N ALA A 162 -16.24 2.67 20.85
CA ALA A 162 -17.40 3.39 20.34
C ALA A 162 -17.53 4.79 20.95
N GLU A 163 -18.09 5.73 20.20
CA GLU A 163 -18.72 6.91 20.80
C GLU A 163 -20.07 6.52 21.44
N PRO A 164 -20.62 7.32 22.38
CA PRO A 164 -21.92 7.03 22.99
C PRO A 164 -23.04 6.81 21.96
N GLY A 165 -23.67 5.64 22.01
CA GLY A 165 -24.74 5.25 21.07
C GLY A 165 -24.27 4.95 19.65
N ARG A 166 -22.99 4.59 19.46
CA ARG A 166 -22.38 4.20 18.19
C ARG A 166 -21.69 2.83 18.30
N TYR A 167 -20.72 2.56 17.43
CA TYR A 167 -19.91 1.34 17.39
C TYR A 167 -18.50 1.70 16.87
N PRO A 168 -17.45 1.00 17.31
CA PRO A 168 -16.08 1.33 16.95
C PRO A 168 -15.81 1.04 15.46
N VAL A 169 -15.41 2.09 14.73
CA VAL A 169 -14.93 1.97 13.35
C VAL A 169 -13.59 2.70 13.23
N ILE A 170 -12.59 2.01 12.69
CA ILE A 170 -11.28 2.60 12.39
C ILE A 170 -11.01 2.59 10.90
N ARG A 171 -10.24 3.54 10.42
CA ARG A 171 -9.97 3.73 9.00
C ARG A 171 -8.51 4.04 8.75
N ARG A 172 -8.01 3.50 7.64
CA ARG A 172 -6.74 3.90 7.02
C ARG A 172 -7.02 4.56 5.67
N PRO A 173 -6.92 5.92 5.57
CA PRO A 173 -7.02 6.62 4.30
C PRO A 173 -5.70 6.60 3.52
N ASP A 174 -5.71 7.09 2.28
CA ASP A 174 -4.51 7.36 1.47
C ASP A 174 -3.58 6.14 1.28
N LEU A 175 -4.18 5.00 0.98
CA LEU A 175 -3.47 3.77 0.61
C LEU A 175 -3.23 3.69 -0.90
N GLN A 176 -2.27 2.84 -1.27
CA GLN A 176 -2.02 2.43 -2.65
C GLN A 176 -1.64 0.94 -2.64
N ILE A 177 -2.62 0.08 -2.43
CA ILE A 177 -2.42 -1.38 -2.38
C ILE A 177 -2.94 -2.00 -3.67
N SER A 178 -2.11 -2.73 -4.40
CA SER A 178 -2.58 -3.51 -5.55
C SER A 178 -3.26 -4.80 -5.06
N GLY A 179 -4.59 -4.86 -5.16
CA GLY A 179 -5.34 -6.00 -4.62
C GLY A 179 -5.05 -7.33 -5.32
N ALA A 180 -4.53 -7.29 -6.55
CA ALA A 180 -4.07 -8.47 -7.29
C ALA A 180 -2.89 -9.20 -6.63
N TYR A 181 -2.03 -8.47 -5.90
CA TYR A 181 -0.84 -9.01 -5.24
C TYR A 181 -1.02 -9.16 -3.73
N GLN A 182 -1.93 -8.39 -3.16
CA GLN A 182 -2.13 -8.25 -1.72
C GLN A 182 -3.61 -8.47 -1.41
N SER A 183 -4.00 -9.70 -1.11
CA SER A 183 -5.41 -10.13 -1.02
C SER A 183 -5.83 -10.62 0.36
N VAL A 184 -4.94 -10.61 1.34
CA VAL A 184 -5.28 -11.01 2.71
C VAL A 184 -4.98 -9.88 3.67
N VAL A 185 -5.98 -9.52 4.47
CA VAL A 185 -5.84 -8.57 5.57
C VAL A 185 -5.92 -9.32 6.88
N ARG A 186 -4.94 -9.09 7.76
CA ARG A 186 -4.88 -9.71 9.09
C ARG A 186 -4.79 -8.63 10.16
N MET A 187 -5.30 -8.94 11.34
CA MET A 187 -5.19 -8.05 12.48
C MET A 187 -5.18 -8.86 13.77
N ALA A 188 -4.23 -8.57 14.66
CA ALA A 188 -4.26 -9.10 16.01
C ALA A 188 -5.12 -8.20 16.89
N ILE A 189 -6.15 -8.78 17.50
CA ILE A 189 -7.08 -8.06 18.37
C ILE A 189 -7.23 -8.74 19.71
N THR A 190 -7.54 -7.94 20.73
CA THR A 190 -8.06 -8.38 22.02
C THR A 190 -9.35 -7.62 22.33
N ARG A 191 -10.43 -8.34 22.67
CA ARG A 191 -11.68 -7.69 23.10
C ARG A 191 -11.53 -7.20 24.53
N LEU A 192 -11.69 -5.91 24.77
CA LEU A 192 -11.60 -5.30 26.10
C LEU A 192 -12.97 -5.07 26.74
N ALA A 193 -14.01 -4.86 25.94
CA ALA A 193 -15.38 -4.67 26.43
C ALA A 193 -16.43 -5.00 25.33
N GLY A 194 -17.69 -5.08 25.75
CA GLY A 194 -18.85 -5.33 24.91
C GLY A 194 -18.95 -6.76 24.39
N SER A 195 -20.03 -7.05 23.66
CA SER A 195 -20.28 -8.35 23.03
C SER A 195 -20.68 -8.24 21.56
N GLY A 196 -20.76 -7.02 21.02
CA GLY A 196 -21.16 -6.78 19.64
C GLY A 196 -20.10 -7.24 18.66
N TRP A 197 -20.56 -7.74 17.51
CA TRP A 197 -19.68 -8.11 16.40
C TRP A 197 -20.35 -7.93 15.05
N THR A 198 -19.74 -7.13 14.19
CA THR A 198 -20.09 -6.99 12.77
C THR A 198 -19.13 -7.79 11.89
N GLY A 199 -17.83 -7.65 12.15
CA GLY A 199 -16.75 -8.37 11.46
C GLY A 199 -16.50 -7.91 10.02
N ASN A 200 -16.92 -6.69 9.68
CA ASN A 200 -16.80 -6.14 8.35
C ASN A 200 -15.45 -5.43 8.16
N LEU A 201 -14.75 -5.79 7.09
CA LEU A 201 -13.69 -4.97 6.51
C LEU A 201 -14.20 -4.39 5.20
N TYR A 202 -14.43 -3.08 5.21
CA TYR A 202 -14.77 -2.29 4.03
C TYR A 202 -13.51 -1.75 3.37
N TYR A 203 -13.58 -1.52 2.06
CA TYR A 203 -12.50 -0.91 1.31
C TYR A 203 -12.99 0.08 0.26
N GLN A 204 -12.09 0.93 -0.23
CA GLN A 204 -12.34 1.85 -1.34
C GLN A 204 -11.32 1.65 -2.45
N THR A 205 -11.75 1.92 -3.67
CA THR A 205 -10.91 1.98 -4.87
C THR A 205 -10.96 3.39 -5.47
N GLN A 206 -10.13 3.68 -6.46
CA GLN A 206 -10.14 4.98 -7.12
C GLN A 206 -11.49 5.24 -7.81
N GLY A 207 -12.13 6.37 -7.49
CA GLY A 207 -13.37 6.81 -8.15
C GLY A 207 -14.68 6.28 -7.55
N ARG A 208 -14.65 5.59 -6.40
CA ARG A 208 -15.85 5.08 -5.73
C ARG A 208 -15.87 5.44 -4.23
N PRO A 209 -16.78 6.33 -3.77
CA PRO A 209 -16.97 6.59 -2.33
C PRO A 209 -17.61 5.39 -1.61
N PHE A 210 -17.54 5.36 -0.27
CA PHE A 210 -18.21 4.34 0.55
C PHE A 210 -19.73 4.48 0.36
N ASP A 211 -20.35 3.57 -0.37
CA ASP A 211 -21.80 3.46 -0.42
C ASP A 211 -22.30 2.56 0.72
N SER A 212 -23.54 2.81 1.15
CA SER A 212 -24.17 2.34 2.39
C SER A 212 -24.48 0.82 2.44
N GLY A 213 -23.88 0.04 1.55
CA GLY A 213 -23.86 -1.43 1.60
C GLY A 213 -22.53 -2.01 1.10
N GLY A 214 -21.48 -1.19 1.11
CA GLY A 214 -20.33 -1.24 0.19
C GLY A 214 -19.44 -2.48 0.20
N PHE A 215 -18.49 -2.44 -0.73
CA PHE A 215 -17.48 -3.44 -1.00
C PHE A 215 -16.77 -3.88 0.29
N ARG A 216 -16.92 -5.15 0.64
CA ARG A 216 -16.46 -5.67 1.93
C ARG A 216 -16.25 -7.16 1.95
N LYS A 217 -15.48 -7.59 2.96
CA LYS A 217 -15.46 -8.96 3.47
C LYS A 217 -15.99 -8.96 4.91
N GLN A 218 -16.88 -9.90 5.21
CA GLN A 218 -17.36 -10.16 6.56
C GLN A 218 -16.78 -11.49 7.07
N ILE A 219 -16.47 -11.55 8.36
CA ILE A 219 -16.00 -12.76 9.04
C ILE A 219 -16.80 -13.03 10.32
N ALA A 220 -16.82 -14.29 10.74
CA ALA A 220 -17.38 -14.69 12.03
C ALA A 220 -16.54 -14.14 13.20
N ASN A 221 -17.15 -14.02 14.38
CA ASN A 221 -16.50 -13.49 15.58
C ASN A 221 -15.50 -14.51 16.17
N PRO A 222 -14.18 -14.26 16.13
CA PRO A 222 -13.21 -15.15 16.76
C PRO A 222 -12.91 -14.79 18.22
N VAL A 223 -13.43 -13.66 18.72
CA VAL A 223 -13.23 -13.15 20.08
C VAL A 223 -14.59 -12.92 20.76
N PRO A 224 -15.38 -13.97 21.04
CA PRO A 224 -16.74 -13.82 21.55
C PRO A 224 -16.83 -13.30 22.99
N ALA A 225 -15.76 -13.41 23.77
CA ALA A 225 -15.73 -13.02 25.18
C ALA A 225 -14.72 -11.88 25.42
N VAL A 226 -15.00 -11.06 26.42
CA VAL A 226 -14.04 -10.06 26.93
C VAL A 226 -12.78 -10.79 27.42
N GLY A 227 -11.61 -10.25 27.06
CA GLY A 227 -10.30 -10.84 27.32
C GLY A 227 -9.85 -11.87 26.28
N ALA A 228 -10.70 -12.24 25.31
CA ALA A 228 -10.29 -13.11 24.22
C ALA A 228 -9.44 -12.35 23.20
N SER A 229 -8.37 -13.00 22.74
CA SER A 229 -7.47 -12.50 21.70
C SER A 229 -7.44 -13.44 20.51
N ALA A 230 -7.34 -12.88 19.30
CA ALA A 230 -7.19 -13.67 18.07
C ALA A 230 -6.53 -12.85 16.97
N VAL A 231 -6.00 -13.55 15.97
CA VAL A 231 -5.69 -12.94 14.67
C VAL A 231 -6.89 -13.13 13.76
N VAL A 232 -7.61 -12.05 13.48
CA VAL A 232 -8.68 -12.04 12.48
C VAL A 232 -8.06 -12.00 11.08
N THR A 233 -8.68 -12.68 10.12
CA THR A 233 -8.21 -12.75 8.73
C THR A 233 -9.37 -12.54 7.77
N TRP A 234 -9.25 -11.53 6.90
CA TRP A 234 -10.16 -11.30 5.78
C TRP A 234 -9.46 -11.72 4.49
N ASP A 235 -9.95 -12.80 3.88
CA ASP A 235 -9.62 -13.15 2.49
C ASP A 235 -10.41 -12.25 1.54
N MET A 236 -9.72 -11.25 1.00
CA MET A 236 -10.26 -10.23 0.10
C MET A 236 -10.36 -10.70 -1.35
N ALA A 237 -9.81 -11.87 -1.69
CA ALA A 237 -10.10 -12.53 -2.97
C ALA A 237 -11.53 -13.10 -3.01
N GLN A 238 -12.15 -13.30 -1.84
CA GLN A 238 -13.49 -13.86 -1.69
C GLN A 238 -14.45 -12.92 -0.97
N LEU A 239 -14.75 -11.77 -1.56
CA LEU A 239 -15.56 -10.73 -0.92
C LEU A 239 -16.99 -11.19 -0.58
N THR A 240 -17.52 -10.69 0.53
CA THR A 240 -18.94 -10.84 0.89
C THR A 240 -19.81 -9.95 0.00
N ALA A 241 -19.31 -8.77 -0.35
CA ALA A 241 -19.89 -7.87 -1.35
C ALA A 241 -18.76 -7.25 -2.17
N GLY A 242 -18.85 -7.34 -3.50
CA GLY A 242 -17.85 -6.77 -4.42
C GLY A 242 -17.34 -7.71 -5.51
N GLY A 243 -17.65 -9.01 -5.45
CA GLY A 243 -17.19 -9.98 -6.44
C GLY A 243 -15.66 -10.02 -6.52
N ALA A 244 -15.11 -9.84 -7.72
CA ALA A 244 -13.66 -9.82 -7.96
C ALA A 244 -13.02 -8.42 -7.86
N ASP A 245 -13.77 -7.41 -7.39
CA ASP A 245 -13.37 -6.00 -7.46
C ASP A 245 -12.03 -5.71 -6.76
N TRP A 246 -11.77 -6.29 -5.59
CA TRP A 246 -10.49 -6.13 -4.90
C TRP A 246 -9.30 -6.55 -5.79
N LEU A 247 -9.36 -7.74 -6.39
CA LEU A 247 -8.29 -8.30 -7.21
C LEU A 247 -8.04 -7.51 -8.50
N GLN A 248 -9.00 -6.69 -8.93
CA GLN A 248 -8.93 -5.95 -10.19
C GLN A 248 -8.54 -4.48 -10.00
N ASN A 249 -8.36 -4.02 -8.77
CA ASN A 249 -8.22 -2.60 -8.48
C ASN A 249 -7.07 -2.28 -7.51
N THR A 250 -6.73 -0.99 -7.47
CA THR A 250 -5.90 -0.42 -6.41
C THR A 250 -6.79 0.04 -5.26
N ILE A 251 -6.50 -0.44 -4.06
CA ILE A 251 -7.20 -0.12 -2.83
C ILE A 251 -6.62 1.18 -2.25
N THR A 252 -7.50 2.15 -2.01
CA THR A 252 -7.16 3.51 -1.59
C THR A 252 -7.52 3.81 -0.14
N SER A 253 -8.36 2.97 0.47
CA SER A 253 -8.68 3.06 1.89
C SER A 253 -9.20 1.72 2.43
N LEU A 254 -8.91 1.45 3.70
CA LEU A 254 -9.52 0.37 4.49
C LEU A 254 -10.32 0.97 5.63
N SER A 255 -11.48 0.39 5.93
CA SER A 255 -12.28 0.73 7.12
C SER A 255 -12.72 -0.54 7.81
N VAL A 256 -12.29 -0.70 9.05
CA VAL A 256 -12.59 -1.89 9.86
C VAL A 256 -13.72 -1.53 10.80
N ASP A 257 -14.80 -2.28 10.68
CA ASP A 257 -16.00 -2.22 11.50
C ASP A 257 -16.16 -3.62 12.10
N PHE A 258 -15.72 -3.80 13.34
CA PHE A 258 -15.84 -5.07 14.05
C PHE A 258 -16.83 -5.05 15.20
N GLY A 259 -17.15 -3.88 15.78
CA GLY A 259 -18.11 -3.78 16.88
C GLY A 259 -19.52 -3.51 16.36
N ALA A 260 -20.53 -3.91 17.13
CA ALA A 260 -21.94 -3.68 16.80
C ALA A 260 -22.68 -2.85 17.86
N ALA A 261 -22.01 -2.49 18.97
CA ALA A 261 -22.61 -1.85 20.13
C ALA A 261 -21.74 -0.73 20.72
N ALA A 262 -22.36 0.10 21.56
CA ALA A 262 -21.75 1.31 22.13
C ALA A 262 -20.78 1.04 23.28
N ASP A 263 -20.73 -0.19 23.79
CA ASP A 263 -19.83 -0.66 24.82
C ASP A 263 -18.68 -1.52 24.28
N ASP A 264 -18.64 -1.72 22.96
CA ASP A 264 -17.58 -2.49 22.31
C ASP A 264 -16.26 -1.71 22.33
N VAL A 265 -15.23 -2.36 22.87
CA VAL A 265 -13.85 -1.85 22.91
C VAL A 265 -12.89 -2.96 22.52
N PHE A 266 -11.97 -2.64 21.62
CA PHE A 266 -10.96 -3.57 21.13
C PHE A 266 -9.58 -2.94 21.17
N GLU A 267 -8.62 -3.71 21.65
CA GLU A 267 -7.19 -3.44 21.49
C GLU A 267 -6.71 -4.13 20.22
N ILE A 268 -5.81 -3.46 19.50
CA ILE A 268 -5.23 -3.93 18.25
C ILE A 268 -3.72 -3.76 18.34
N ASP A 269 -3.01 -4.89 18.28
CA ASP A 269 -1.54 -4.91 18.38
C ASP A 269 -0.88 -4.61 17.03
N TRP A 270 -1.43 -5.16 15.95
CA TRP A 270 -0.92 -4.94 14.61
C TRP A 270 -1.98 -5.20 13.54
N ILE A 271 -1.79 -4.58 12.38
CA ILE A 271 -2.56 -4.81 11.17
C ILE A 271 -1.61 -5.11 10.02
N GLU A 272 -1.95 -6.08 9.19
CA GLU A 272 -1.15 -6.50 8.05
C GLU A 272 -2.01 -6.62 6.79
N VAL A 273 -1.45 -6.26 5.63
CA VAL A 273 -1.97 -6.60 4.32
C VAL A 273 -0.88 -7.35 3.57
N ALA A 274 -1.17 -8.59 3.19
CA ALA A 274 -0.22 -9.54 2.65
C ALA A 274 -0.80 -10.28 1.42
N ALA A 275 0.08 -10.95 0.69
CA ALA A 275 -0.31 -11.97 -0.28
C ALA A 275 -1.05 -13.13 0.44
N ALA A 276 -1.83 -13.88 -0.35
CA ALA A 276 -2.56 -15.06 0.14
C ALA A 276 -1.65 -16.16 0.68
#